data_AF-A0A0L6W7M9-F1
#
_entry.id   AF-A0A0L6W7M9-F1
#
_cell.length_a   1.000
_cell.length_b   1.000
_cell.length_c   1.000
_cell.angle_alpha   90.00
_cell.angle_beta   90.00
_cell.angle_gamma   90.00
#
_symmetry.space_group_name_H-M   'P 1'
#
loop_
_entity.id
_entity.type
_entity.pdbx_description
1 polymer ?
#
loop_
_entity_poly.entity_id
_entity_poly.type
_entity_poly.pdbx_seq_one_letter_code
_entity_poly.pdbx_strand_id
1 'polypeptide(L)'
;MLRTTKFNRLLELGVYNLAMTNVGSISDQTLAGIVTTATHGSGIEYGVISTHVIGLTLLLANGNRVFCSRNERPDLFIATICGLGATGLILSIQLEVEPAFRLKEIQESMSFDDFIHRFDELVYSAQHVRFWWFPASDMPKNPVGGWWWHTFLGYHVTQLFLFVARYFLFLNTWISHYTCWLIEKQTVGVDDSHRIFNVDCRYPQHTTEWAIPFEEAQCCLSELRNWLEKESEDPNGIRPHVPVEIRFSAPDNIWLSPSYGQRTCWIGIVQYKPFGFNVPYRRYFSGYESIVARHRGRPHWAKAHYLQPDQLRELYPHFDDFRRVIEAVDPKGLFRNEYIQRHIFGIPVSGRIFRLGQL
;
A
#
# COMPACT_ATOMS: atom_id res chain seq x y z
N MET A 1 27.05 10.59 -14.04
CA MET A 1 25.74 10.28 -14.66
C MET A 1 24.96 9.43 -13.65
N LEU A 2 24.04 10.05 -12.92
CA LEU A 2 23.36 9.48 -11.73
C LEU A 2 22.42 8.34 -12.16
N ARG A 3 22.81 7.09 -11.90
CA ARG A 3 21.92 5.93 -12.02
C ARG A 3 20.97 5.94 -10.83
N THR A 4 19.71 6.28 -11.09
CA THR A 4 18.57 5.95 -10.24
C THR A 4 18.57 4.43 -10.02
N THR A 5 18.91 3.99 -8.81
CA THR A 5 18.89 2.60 -8.37
C THR A 5 17.45 2.11 -8.28
N LYS A 6 16.94 1.56 -9.39
CA LYS A 6 15.78 0.67 -9.39
C LYS A 6 16.11 -0.55 -8.52
N PHE A 7 15.12 -1.09 -7.84
CA PHE A 7 15.24 -2.13 -6.82
C PHE A 7 15.44 -3.52 -7.44
N ASN A 8 16.59 -3.68 -8.12
CA ASN A 8 17.20 -4.96 -8.47
C ASN A 8 18.15 -5.48 -7.37
N ARG A 9 18.17 -4.86 -6.19
CA ARG A 9 19.09 -5.22 -5.08
C ARG A 9 18.67 -6.47 -4.29
N LEU A 10 17.42 -6.93 -4.40
CA LEU A 10 17.04 -8.22 -3.80
C LEU A 10 17.86 -9.38 -4.40
N LEU A 11 18.19 -9.29 -5.70
CA LEU A 11 19.09 -10.24 -6.36
C LEU A 11 20.55 -10.10 -5.87
N GLU A 12 20.98 -8.90 -5.47
CA GLU A 12 22.32 -8.67 -4.90
C GLU A 12 22.45 -9.31 -3.51
N LEU A 13 21.40 -9.29 -2.67
CA LEU A 13 21.40 -9.99 -1.38
C LEU A 13 21.53 -11.51 -1.54
N GLY A 14 20.91 -12.08 -2.57
CA GLY A 14 21.01 -13.50 -2.88
C GLY A 14 22.44 -13.97 -3.13
N VAL A 15 23.32 -13.11 -3.68
CA VAL A 15 24.75 -13.41 -3.86
C VAL A 15 25.46 -13.65 -2.51
N TYR A 16 24.98 -13.01 -1.45
CA TYR A 16 25.52 -13.15 -0.09
C TYR A 16 24.72 -14.13 0.77
N ASN A 17 23.77 -14.88 0.19
CA ASN A 17 22.85 -15.76 0.91
C ASN A 17 22.05 -15.01 2.00
N LEU A 18 21.61 -13.80 1.68
CA LEU A 18 20.79 -12.94 2.53
C LEU A 18 19.46 -12.60 1.84
N ALA A 19 18.46 -12.23 2.62
CA ALA A 19 17.15 -11.76 2.16
C ALA A 19 16.60 -10.67 3.09
N MET A 20 15.72 -9.82 2.56
CA MET A 20 14.90 -8.95 3.41
C MET A 20 13.82 -9.79 4.11
N THR A 21 13.56 -9.53 5.39
CA THR A 21 12.52 -10.18 6.18
C THR A 21 11.14 -10.06 5.53
N ASN A 22 10.84 -8.88 4.97
CA ASN A 22 9.59 -8.60 4.27
C ASN A 22 9.84 -7.60 3.13
N VAL A 23 9.03 -7.65 2.08
CA VAL A 23 9.12 -6.72 0.94
C VAL A 23 7.72 -6.27 0.50
N GLY A 24 7.63 -5.08 -0.10
CA GLY A 24 6.40 -4.62 -0.74
C GLY A 24 6.12 -5.43 -2.01
N SER A 25 4.87 -5.42 -2.47
CA SER A 25 4.44 -6.18 -3.67
C SER A 25 5.12 -5.71 -4.97
N ILE A 26 5.69 -4.50 -5.00
CA ILE A 26 6.32 -3.89 -6.19
C ILE A 26 7.84 -3.74 -5.97
N SER A 27 8.63 -4.38 -6.83
CA SER A 27 10.10 -4.34 -6.76
C SER A 27 10.77 -3.24 -7.61
N ASP A 28 10.03 -2.30 -8.20
CA ASP A 28 10.63 -1.21 -8.98
C ASP A 28 10.99 0.04 -8.14
N GLN A 29 10.50 0.12 -6.90
CA GLN A 29 10.61 1.31 -6.04
C GLN A 29 11.99 1.42 -5.40
N THR A 30 12.56 2.63 -5.31
CA THR A 30 13.87 2.81 -4.67
C THR A 30 13.84 2.50 -3.17
N LEU A 31 14.95 2.07 -2.59
CA LEU A 31 15.06 1.78 -1.15
C LEU A 31 14.71 3.01 -0.29
N ALA A 32 15.13 4.21 -0.70
CA ALA A 32 14.77 5.45 -0.03
C ALA A 32 13.26 5.73 -0.12
N GLY A 33 12.64 5.47 -1.27
CA GLY A 33 11.19 5.63 -1.46
C GLY A 33 10.38 4.73 -0.53
N ILE A 34 10.74 3.45 -0.44
CA ILE A 34 10.00 2.50 0.41
C ILE A 34 10.17 2.80 1.91
N VAL A 35 11.37 3.21 2.33
CA VAL A 35 11.67 3.60 3.72
C VAL A 35 10.95 4.89 4.13
N THR A 36 10.83 5.86 3.22
CA THR A 36 10.23 7.18 3.53
C THR A 36 8.71 7.20 3.49
N THR A 37 8.08 6.14 3.00
CA THR A 37 6.62 6.07 2.83
C THR A 37 5.95 4.95 3.63
N ALA A 38 6.67 4.35 4.58
CA ALA A 38 6.24 3.18 5.36
C ALA A 38 5.69 2.05 4.48
N THR A 39 6.38 1.77 3.37
CA THR A 39 6.02 0.61 2.53
C THR A 39 6.11 -0.65 3.38
N HIS A 40 5.16 -1.55 3.20
CA HIS A 40 5.03 -2.76 3.98
C HIS A 40 4.73 -3.95 3.06
N GLY A 41 5.09 -5.14 3.55
CA GLY A 41 4.63 -6.40 2.98
C GLY A 41 3.38 -6.90 3.71
N SER A 42 3.36 -8.19 4.02
CA SER A 42 2.25 -8.84 4.73
C SER A 42 2.74 -9.58 5.97
N GLY A 43 1.91 -9.67 7.00
CA GLY A 43 2.15 -10.44 8.22
C GLY A 43 1.95 -9.61 9.49
N ILE A 44 1.06 -10.07 10.38
CA ILE A 44 0.64 -9.31 11.58
C ILE A 44 1.77 -9.12 12.60
N GLU A 45 2.78 -9.98 12.57
CA GLU A 45 3.97 -9.93 13.44
C GLU A 45 5.15 -9.18 12.80
N TYR A 46 5.01 -8.73 11.56
CA TYR A 46 6.07 -8.08 10.79
C TYR A 46 5.80 -6.59 10.61
N GLY A 47 6.80 -5.76 10.95
CA GLY A 47 6.70 -4.31 10.79
C GLY A 47 6.71 -3.85 9.33
N VAL A 48 6.46 -2.56 9.12
CA VAL A 48 6.72 -1.92 7.83
C VAL A 48 8.23 -1.92 7.53
N ILE A 49 8.65 -1.82 6.26
CA ILE A 49 10.08 -1.93 5.89
C ILE A 49 10.97 -0.96 6.66
N SER A 50 10.44 0.22 7.01
CA SER A 50 11.13 1.25 7.79
C SER A 50 11.56 0.78 9.19
N THR A 51 10.96 -0.27 9.77
CA THR A 51 11.35 -0.80 11.09
C THR A 51 12.70 -1.50 11.06
N HIS A 52 13.11 -2.03 9.90
CA HIS A 52 14.38 -2.74 9.70
C HIS A 52 15.55 -1.80 9.37
N VAL A 53 15.32 -0.49 9.30
CA VAL A 53 16.41 0.48 9.10
C VAL A 53 17.17 0.64 10.41
N ILE A 54 18.48 0.48 10.35
CA ILE A 54 19.38 0.59 11.51
C ILE A 54 20.04 1.98 11.54
N GLY A 55 20.35 2.53 10.37
CA GLY A 55 21.07 3.80 10.25
C GLY A 55 20.98 4.41 8.84
N LEU A 56 21.17 5.72 8.77
CA LEU A 56 21.03 6.51 7.55
C LEU A 56 22.15 7.53 7.46
N THR A 57 22.65 7.77 6.24
CA THR A 57 23.45 8.96 5.96
C THR A 57 22.65 9.94 5.11
N LEU A 58 22.54 11.19 5.56
CA LEU A 58 21.74 12.24 4.94
C LEU A 58 22.63 13.39 4.46
N LEU A 59 22.22 14.05 3.37
CA LEU A 59 22.66 15.40 3.02
C LEU A 59 21.54 16.38 3.40
N LEU A 60 21.83 17.26 4.35
CA LEU A 60 20.87 18.26 4.84
C LEU A 60 20.82 19.50 3.94
N ALA A 61 19.83 20.38 4.13
CA ALA A 61 19.62 21.56 3.29
C ALA A 61 20.76 22.59 3.37
N ASN A 62 21.53 22.57 4.47
CA ASN A 62 22.73 23.38 4.64
C ASN A 62 23.99 22.79 3.98
N GLY A 63 23.87 21.64 3.30
CA GLY A 63 24.99 20.96 2.63
C GLY A 63 25.79 20.02 3.53
N ASN A 64 25.48 19.91 4.82
CA ASN A 64 26.17 19.00 5.73
C ASN A 64 25.75 17.55 5.49
N ARG A 65 26.75 16.65 5.46
CA ARG A 65 26.54 15.20 5.49
C ARG A 65 26.51 14.72 6.94
N VAL A 66 25.44 14.07 7.35
CA VAL A 66 25.27 13.57 8.73
C VAL A 66 24.87 12.11 8.73
N PHE A 67 25.31 11.37 9.74
CA PHE A 67 24.79 10.04 10.05
C PHE A 67 23.72 10.17 11.14
N CYS A 68 22.69 9.33 11.08
CA CYS A 68 21.70 9.20 12.14
C CYS A 68 21.24 7.74 12.29
N SER A 69 20.94 7.37 13.53
CA SER A 69 20.47 6.06 13.96
C SER A 69 19.60 6.23 15.22
N ARG A 70 19.08 5.13 15.77
CA ARG A 70 18.39 5.17 17.08
C ARG A 70 19.28 5.69 18.22
N ASN A 71 20.60 5.58 18.09
CA ASN A 71 21.57 5.99 19.13
C ASN A 71 22.29 7.31 18.81
N GLU A 72 22.23 7.78 17.57
CA GLU A 72 22.88 9.02 17.13
C GLU A 72 21.87 9.89 16.37
N ARG A 73 21.57 11.08 16.89
CA ARG A 73 20.51 11.97 16.36
C ARG A 73 19.16 11.23 16.22
N PRO A 74 18.63 10.67 17.32
CA PRO A 74 17.43 9.81 17.29
C PRO A 74 16.22 10.51 16.66
N ASP A 75 15.98 11.78 17.00
CA ASP A 75 14.86 12.55 16.45
C ASP A 75 14.95 12.71 14.93
N LEU A 76 16.15 12.99 14.40
CA LEU A 76 16.38 13.06 12.96
C LEU A 76 16.18 11.71 12.29
N PHE A 77 16.66 10.65 12.93
CA PHE A 77 16.51 9.28 12.43
C PHE A 77 15.04 8.88 12.33
N ILE A 78 14.28 8.99 13.43
CA ILE A 78 12.86 8.64 13.49
C ILE A 78 12.02 9.53 12.57
N ALA A 79 12.33 10.82 12.48
CA ALA A 79 11.68 11.71 11.52
C ALA A 79 12.01 11.37 10.06
N THR A 80 13.11 10.67 9.77
CA THR A 80 13.51 10.35 8.40
C THR A 80 12.94 9.02 7.91
N ILE A 81 12.91 8.00 8.76
CA ILE A 81 12.22 6.74 8.43
C ILE A 81 10.71 7.01 8.47
N CYS A 82 10.02 6.87 7.35
CA CYS A 82 8.67 7.44 7.13
C CYS A 82 8.62 8.99 7.07
N GLY A 83 9.73 9.63 6.70
CA GLY A 83 9.85 11.09 6.65
C GLY A 83 9.45 11.77 5.35
N LEU A 84 8.90 11.03 4.38
CA LEU A 84 8.41 11.55 3.09
C LEU A 84 9.46 12.32 2.27
N GLY A 85 10.75 12.11 2.56
CA GLY A 85 11.87 12.82 1.95
C GLY A 85 12.07 14.27 2.42
N ALA A 86 11.38 14.72 3.47
CA ALA A 86 11.39 16.12 3.92
C ALA A 86 12.58 16.49 4.82
N THR A 87 13.30 15.51 5.38
CA THR A 87 14.41 15.74 6.33
C THR A 87 15.77 15.91 5.65
N GLY A 88 15.89 15.58 4.36
CA GLY A 88 17.14 15.65 3.60
C GLY A 88 17.24 14.60 2.50
N LEU A 89 18.32 14.62 1.73
CA LEU A 89 18.59 13.58 0.73
C LEU A 89 19.23 12.37 1.39
N ILE A 90 18.59 11.20 1.29
CA ILE A 90 19.15 9.94 1.79
C ILE A 90 20.24 9.46 0.82
N LEU A 91 21.48 9.43 1.29
CA LEU A 91 22.65 9.00 0.53
C LEU A 91 22.93 7.50 0.67
N SER A 92 22.70 6.95 1.87
CA SER A 92 22.88 5.52 2.15
C SER A 92 21.97 5.07 3.28
N ILE A 93 21.59 3.78 3.23
CA ILE A 93 20.72 3.14 4.22
C ILE A 93 21.44 1.88 4.71
N GLN A 94 21.51 1.72 6.03
CA GLN A 94 21.89 0.46 6.68
C GLN A 94 20.59 -0.25 7.07
N LEU A 95 20.39 -1.45 6.54
CA LEU A 95 19.17 -2.23 6.68
C LEU A 95 19.52 -3.57 7.33
N GLU A 96 18.71 -3.97 8.29
CA GLU A 96 18.70 -5.33 8.83
C GLU A 96 18.17 -6.31 7.77
N VAL A 97 18.84 -7.45 7.65
CA VAL A 97 18.49 -8.53 6.72
C VAL A 97 18.68 -9.87 7.41
N GLU A 98 18.06 -10.90 6.86
CA GLU A 98 18.11 -12.26 7.38
C GLU A 98 18.89 -13.19 6.44
N PRO A 99 19.32 -14.39 6.90
CA PRO A 99 19.75 -15.45 6.01
C PRO A 99 18.69 -15.73 4.95
N ALA A 100 19.10 -15.99 3.70
CA ALA A 100 18.16 -16.25 2.62
C ALA A 100 17.27 -17.45 2.95
N PHE A 101 15.97 -17.30 2.69
CA PHE A 101 14.94 -18.27 3.01
C PHE A 101 13.97 -18.46 1.85
N ARG A 102 13.28 -19.60 1.87
CA ARG A 102 12.23 -19.95 0.92
C ARG A 102 10.89 -19.92 1.62
N LEU A 103 9.85 -19.56 0.88
CA LEU A 103 8.48 -19.52 1.37
C LEU A 103 7.65 -20.58 0.66
N LYS A 104 6.73 -21.19 1.42
CA LYS A 104 5.64 -21.98 0.86
C LYS A 104 4.40 -21.10 0.84
N GLU A 105 3.92 -20.77 -0.35
CA GLU A 105 2.65 -20.09 -0.56
C GLU A 105 1.53 -21.13 -0.68
N ILE A 106 0.42 -20.87 0.01
CA ILE A 106 -0.83 -21.60 -0.16
C ILE A 106 -1.90 -20.54 -0.44
N GLN A 107 -2.57 -20.67 -1.58
CA GLN A 107 -3.71 -19.83 -1.93
C GLN A 107 -4.98 -20.65 -1.77
N GLU A 108 -6.00 -20.09 -1.14
CA GLU A 108 -7.30 -20.72 -0.94
C GLU A 108 -8.41 -19.68 -1.10
N SER A 109 -9.64 -20.15 -1.35
CA SER A 109 -10.83 -19.30 -1.47
C SER A 109 -11.84 -19.64 -0.38
N MET A 110 -12.44 -18.61 0.21
CA MET A 110 -13.50 -18.72 1.20
C MET A 110 -14.53 -17.60 1.01
N SER A 111 -15.70 -17.74 1.63
CA SER A 111 -16.71 -16.68 1.64
C SER A 111 -16.25 -15.51 2.50
N PHE A 112 -16.79 -14.31 2.25
CA PHE A 112 -16.52 -13.15 3.09
C PHE A 112 -17.00 -13.37 4.53
N ASP A 113 -18.15 -14.04 4.70
CA ASP A 113 -18.71 -14.34 6.02
C ASP A 113 -17.80 -15.27 6.83
N ASP A 114 -17.25 -16.33 6.20
CA ASP A 114 -16.28 -17.22 6.84
C ASP A 114 -14.99 -16.46 7.19
N PHE A 115 -14.53 -15.59 6.30
CA PHE A 115 -13.35 -14.75 6.54
C PHE A 115 -13.55 -13.83 7.74
N ILE A 116 -14.69 -13.14 7.85
CA ILE A 116 -14.98 -12.28 9.01
C ILE A 116 -15.10 -13.12 10.29
N HIS A 117 -15.78 -14.27 10.23
CA HIS A 117 -15.96 -15.13 11.40
C HIS A 117 -14.64 -15.71 11.93
N ARG A 118 -13.70 -16.03 11.04
CA ARG A 118 -12.38 -16.61 11.36
C ARG A 118 -11.24 -15.60 11.30
N PHE A 119 -11.53 -14.29 11.29
CA PHE A 119 -10.54 -13.25 11.02
C PHE A 119 -9.30 -13.36 11.91
N ASP A 120 -9.48 -13.43 13.24
CA ASP A 120 -8.38 -13.57 14.20
C ASP A 120 -7.58 -14.86 14.01
N GLU A 121 -8.23 -15.98 13.66
CA GLU A 121 -7.54 -17.23 13.39
C GLU A 121 -6.69 -17.13 12.11
N LEU A 122 -7.29 -16.62 11.03
CA LEU A 122 -6.68 -16.60 9.71
C LEU A 122 -5.48 -15.68 9.64
N VAL A 123 -5.50 -14.54 10.33
CA VAL A 123 -4.40 -13.57 10.35
C VAL A 123 -3.11 -14.16 10.93
N TYR A 124 -3.23 -15.16 11.81
CA TYR A 124 -2.10 -15.88 12.41
C TYR A 124 -1.88 -17.28 11.81
N SER A 125 -2.61 -17.65 10.75
CA SER A 125 -2.51 -18.98 10.13
C SER A 125 -1.18 -19.25 9.42
N ALA A 126 -0.43 -18.19 9.08
CA ALA A 126 0.90 -18.24 8.51
C ALA A 126 1.71 -16.99 8.91
N GLN A 127 3.01 -17.00 8.65
CA GLN A 127 3.90 -15.85 8.91
C GLN A 127 3.46 -14.61 8.10
N HIS A 128 3.04 -14.82 6.85
CA HIS A 128 2.62 -13.77 5.94
C HIS A 128 1.24 -14.11 5.38
N VAL A 129 0.24 -13.30 5.73
CA VAL A 129 -1.16 -13.50 5.33
C VAL A 129 -1.65 -12.27 4.58
N ARG A 130 -2.29 -12.50 3.44
CA ARG A 130 -2.93 -11.47 2.60
C ARG A 130 -4.27 -11.98 2.09
N PHE A 131 -5.25 -11.10 1.96
CA PHE A 131 -6.56 -11.43 1.39
C PHE A 131 -6.89 -10.52 0.21
N TRP A 132 -7.63 -11.08 -0.73
CA TRP A 132 -8.20 -10.37 -1.87
C TRP A 132 -9.70 -10.60 -1.88
N TRP A 133 -10.46 -9.58 -1.51
CA TRP A 133 -11.92 -9.67 -1.44
C TRP A 133 -12.54 -9.10 -2.71
N PHE A 134 -13.32 -9.93 -3.43
CA PHE A 134 -14.06 -9.54 -4.62
C PHE A 134 -15.51 -9.18 -4.25
N PRO A 135 -15.89 -7.89 -4.15
CA PRO A 135 -17.20 -7.52 -3.61
C PRO A 135 -18.37 -7.93 -4.51
N ALA A 136 -18.13 -8.06 -5.82
CA ALA A 136 -19.15 -8.37 -6.79
C ALA A 136 -19.22 -9.87 -7.16
N SER A 137 -18.46 -10.76 -6.52
CA SER A 137 -18.44 -12.18 -6.87
C SER A 137 -18.36 -13.09 -5.66
N ASP A 138 -19.27 -14.06 -5.61
CA ASP A 138 -19.13 -15.21 -4.71
C ASP A 138 -18.19 -16.24 -5.34
N MET A 139 -17.13 -16.58 -4.60
CA MET A 139 -16.18 -17.69 -4.75
C MET A 139 -15.76 -18.11 -6.17
N PRO A 140 -14.45 -18.17 -6.49
CA PRO A 140 -13.99 -18.63 -7.80
C PRO A 140 -14.45 -20.07 -8.07
N LYS A 141 -15.00 -20.28 -9.27
CA LYS A 141 -15.29 -21.62 -9.81
C LYS A 141 -14.05 -22.10 -10.56
N ASN A 142 -13.70 -23.39 -10.41
CA ASN A 142 -12.53 -24.02 -11.03
C ASN A 142 -12.29 -23.49 -12.46
N PRO A 143 -11.21 -22.72 -12.71
CA PRO A 143 -10.94 -22.20 -14.04
C PRO A 143 -10.69 -23.34 -15.03
N VAL A 144 -11.13 -23.13 -16.27
CA VAL A 144 -10.88 -24.05 -17.38
C VAL A 144 -9.87 -23.36 -18.29
N GLY A 145 -8.58 -23.72 -18.20
CA GLY A 145 -7.53 -23.10 -19.00
C GLY A 145 -6.11 -23.50 -18.57
N GLY A 146 -5.15 -23.41 -19.49
CA GLY A 146 -3.72 -23.59 -19.20
C GLY A 146 -3.00 -22.24 -19.06
N TRP A 147 -1.74 -22.25 -18.60
CA TRP A 147 -0.93 -21.04 -18.32
C TRP A 147 -0.93 -19.96 -19.42
N TRP A 148 -0.93 -20.37 -20.69
CA TRP A 148 -1.01 -19.47 -21.86
C TRP A 148 -2.34 -18.71 -21.95
N TRP A 149 -3.44 -19.36 -21.58
CA TRP A 149 -4.77 -18.75 -21.53
C TRP A 149 -4.76 -17.65 -20.46
N HIS A 150 -4.31 -17.98 -19.24
CA HIS A 150 -4.31 -17.07 -18.10
C HIS A 150 -3.38 -15.86 -18.28
N THR A 151 -2.20 -16.07 -18.87
CA THR A 151 -1.18 -15.01 -18.94
C THR A 151 -1.40 -14.07 -20.13
N PHE A 152 -1.59 -14.60 -21.33
CA PHE A 152 -1.67 -13.78 -22.55
C PHE A 152 -3.10 -13.32 -22.83
N LEU A 153 -4.04 -14.25 -22.93
CA LEU A 153 -5.44 -13.90 -23.18
C LEU A 153 -6.05 -13.18 -21.97
N GLY A 154 -5.83 -13.70 -20.76
CA GLY A 154 -6.31 -13.06 -19.53
C GLY A 154 -5.87 -11.60 -19.41
N TYR A 155 -4.62 -11.28 -19.75
CA TYR A 155 -4.13 -9.90 -19.72
C TYR A 155 -4.82 -8.99 -20.76
N HIS A 156 -4.76 -9.38 -22.03
CA HIS A 156 -5.27 -8.53 -23.12
C HIS A 156 -6.80 -8.44 -23.14
N VAL A 157 -7.51 -9.53 -22.82
CA VAL A 157 -8.97 -9.56 -22.74
C VAL A 157 -9.45 -8.73 -21.55
N THR A 158 -8.81 -8.84 -20.38
CA THR A 158 -9.16 -8.00 -19.22
C THR A 158 -8.95 -6.53 -19.53
N GLN A 159 -7.84 -6.16 -20.17
CA GLN A 159 -7.59 -4.77 -20.64
C GLN A 159 -8.69 -4.27 -21.58
N LEU A 160 -9.09 -5.08 -22.56
CA LEU A 160 -10.14 -4.72 -23.51
C LEU A 160 -11.50 -4.56 -22.82
N PHE A 161 -11.89 -5.49 -21.96
CA PHE A 161 -13.15 -5.42 -21.22
C PHE A 161 -13.19 -4.19 -20.30
N LEU A 162 -12.11 -3.92 -19.56
CA LEU A 162 -12.00 -2.73 -18.74
C LEU A 162 -12.08 -1.45 -19.57
N PHE A 163 -11.52 -1.45 -20.78
CA PHE A 163 -11.62 -0.32 -21.69
C PHE A 163 -13.06 -0.07 -22.13
N VAL A 164 -13.79 -1.13 -22.51
CA VAL A 164 -15.21 -1.03 -22.91
C VAL A 164 -16.10 -0.65 -21.73
N ALA A 165 -15.81 -1.15 -20.52
CA ALA A 165 -16.56 -0.85 -19.31
C ALA A 165 -16.49 0.62 -18.88
N ARG A 166 -15.59 1.43 -19.47
CA ARG A 166 -15.61 2.89 -19.36
C ARG A 166 -16.88 3.52 -19.91
N TYR A 167 -17.54 2.86 -20.84
CA TYR A 167 -18.79 3.32 -21.48
C TYR A 167 -20.02 2.56 -20.96
N PHE A 168 -19.83 1.31 -20.50
CA PHE A 168 -20.90 0.42 -20.08
C PHE A 168 -20.60 -0.15 -18.69
N LEU A 169 -21.06 0.54 -17.64
CA LEU A 169 -20.68 0.25 -16.24
C LEU A 169 -21.07 -1.16 -15.78
N PHE A 170 -22.17 -1.73 -16.29
CA PHE A 170 -22.62 -3.08 -15.95
C PHE A 170 -21.56 -4.17 -16.29
N LEU A 171 -20.65 -3.90 -17.23
CA LEU A 171 -19.57 -4.81 -17.56
C LEU A 171 -18.57 -4.97 -16.40
N ASN A 172 -18.46 -4.01 -15.48
CA ASN A 172 -17.54 -4.15 -14.33
C ASN A 172 -17.90 -5.33 -13.42
N THR A 173 -19.19 -5.61 -13.22
CA THR A 173 -19.63 -6.79 -12.47
C THR A 173 -19.20 -8.08 -13.18
N TRP A 174 -19.45 -8.16 -14.49
CA TRP A 174 -19.00 -9.28 -15.32
C TRP A 174 -17.48 -9.45 -15.27
N ILE A 175 -16.73 -8.36 -15.33
CA ILE A 175 -15.25 -8.38 -15.23
C ILE A 175 -14.81 -8.85 -13.85
N SER A 176 -15.47 -8.43 -12.78
CA SER A 176 -15.16 -8.90 -11.42
C SER A 176 -15.37 -10.41 -11.31
N HIS A 177 -16.49 -10.94 -11.82
CA HIS A 177 -16.72 -12.39 -11.86
C HIS A 177 -15.71 -13.11 -12.73
N TYR A 178 -15.38 -12.57 -13.90
CA TYR A 178 -14.41 -13.15 -14.83
C TYR A 178 -13.00 -13.20 -14.23
N THR A 179 -12.55 -12.10 -13.62
CA THR A 179 -11.24 -12.02 -12.98
C THR A 179 -11.17 -12.90 -11.73
N CYS A 180 -12.25 -12.99 -10.96
CA CYS A 180 -12.36 -13.97 -9.87
C CYS A 180 -12.27 -15.41 -10.42
N TRP A 181 -13.01 -15.74 -11.49
CA TRP A 181 -12.97 -17.05 -12.13
C TRP A 181 -11.58 -17.44 -12.67
N LEU A 182 -10.78 -16.48 -13.13
CA LEU A 182 -9.40 -16.74 -13.58
C LEU A 182 -8.46 -17.19 -12.45
N ILE A 183 -8.86 -17.00 -11.18
CA ILE A 183 -8.07 -17.38 -10.01
C ILE A 183 -8.32 -18.84 -9.69
N GLU A 184 -7.24 -19.63 -9.67
CA GLU A 184 -7.30 -21.02 -9.23
C GLU A 184 -7.76 -21.11 -7.78
N LYS A 185 -8.70 -22.03 -7.53
CA LYS A 185 -9.34 -22.21 -6.21
C LYS A 185 -8.32 -22.54 -5.13
N GLN A 186 -7.30 -23.34 -5.47
CA GLN A 186 -6.20 -23.67 -4.58
C GLN A 186 -4.91 -23.82 -5.36
N THR A 187 -3.85 -23.14 -4.91
CA THR A 187 -2.49 -23.30 -5.44
C THR A 187 -1.50 -23.48 -4.30
N VAL A 188 -0.42 -24.21 -4.58
CA VAL A 188 0.71 -24.35 -3.65
C VAL A 188 1.99 -24.09 -4.43
N GLY A 189 2.76 -23.10 -3.97
CA GLY A 189 4.05 -22.73 -4.56
C GLY A 189 5.15 -22.75 -3.52
N VAL A 190 6.38 -23.10 -3.91
CA VAL A 190 7.56 -22.96 -3.05
C VAL A 190 8.69 -22.31 -3.85
N ASP A 191 9.09 -21.12 -3.47
CA ASP A 191 10.16 -20.38 -4.15
C ASP A 191 10.95 -19.53 -3.14
N ASP A 192 11.99 -18.85 -3.61
CA ASP A 192 12.72 -17.85 -2.83
C ASP A 192 11.77 -16.75 -2.34
N SER A 193 11.99 -16.27 -1.12
CA SER A 193 11.06 -15.36 -0.44
C SER A 193 10.62 -14.16 -1.28
N HIS A 194 11.57 -13.47 -1.92
CA HIS A 194 11.28 -12.32 -2.77
C HIS A 194 10.38 -12.63 -3.98
N ARG A 195 10.42 -13.85 -4.51
CA ARG A 195 9.57 -14.25 -5.64
C ARG A 195 8.15 -14.55 -5.22
N ILE A 196 7.96 -15.09 -4.02
CA ILE A 196 6.64 -15.32 -3.42
C ILE A 196 5.99 -14.00 -2.99
N PHE A 197 6.76 -13.08 -2.42
CA PHE A 197 6.23 -11.79 -1.96
C PHE A 197 5.79 -10.87 -3.11
N ASN A 198 6.58 -10.83 -4.19
CA ASN A 198 6.34 -9.92 -5.31
C ASN A 198 5.05 -10.26 -6.07
N VAL A 199 4.32 -9.23 -6.46
CA VAL A 199 3.15 -9.34 -7.33
C VAL A 199 3.40 -8.47 -8.56
N ASP A 200 3.29 -9.06 -9.74
CA ASP A 200 3.37 -8.32 -10.99
C ASP A 200 2.21 -7.33 -11.10
N CYS A 201 2.50 -6.05 -10.88
CA CYS A 201 1.57 -4.96 -11.14
C CYS A 201 1.49 -4.72 -12.65
N ARG A 202 0.74 -5.58 -13.34
CA ARG A 202 0.67 -5.60 -14.81
C ARG A 202 0.04 -4.35 -15.43
N TYR A 203 -0.65 -3.52 -14.64
CA TYR A 203 -1.44 -2.41 -15.13
C TYR A 203 -1.19 -1.11 -14.36
N PRO A 204 -1.14 0.04 -15.04
CA PRO A 204 -1.27 1.33 -14.38
C PRO A 204 -2.62 1.42 -13.67
N GLN A 205 -2.64 2.00 -12.48
CA GLN A 205 -3.84 2.03 -11.66
C GLN A 205 -3.93 3.29 -10.82
N HIS A 206 -5.16 3.72 -10.52
CA HIS A 206 -5.42 4.57 -9.37
C HIS A 206 -5.51 3.68 -8.14
N THR A 207 -4.92 4.09 -7.03
CA THR A 207 -4.90 3.30 -5.80
C THR A 207 -4.91 4.19 -4.58
N THR A 208 -5.67 3.79 -3.57
CA THR A 208 -5.59 4.33 -2.21
C THR A 208 -5.56 3.15 -1.24
N GLU A 209 -4.89 3.33 -0.10
CA GLU A 209 -4.74 2.31 0.93
C GLU A 209 -4.66 2.99 2.28
N TRP A 210 -5.34 2.43 3.28
CA TRP A 210 -5.44 2.99 4.61
C TRP A 210 -5.20 1.91 5.66
N ALA A 211 -4.43 2.26 6.68
CA ALA A 211 -4.11 1.47 7.86
C ALA A 211 -5.21 1.66 8.91
N ILE A 212 -5.96 0.60 9.18
CA ILE A 212 -7.00 0.54 10.19
C ILE A 212 -6.41 -0.12 11.45
N PRO A 213 -6.71 0.37 12.67
CA PRO A 213 -6.43 -0.38 13.88
C PRO A 213 -7.00 -1.79 13.77
N PHE A 214 -6.22 -2.82 14.09
CA PHE A 214 -6.62 -4.21 13.91
C PHE A 214 -7.96 -4.54 14.58
N GLU A 215 -8.18 -3.96 15.75
CA GLU A 215 -9.39 -4.13 16.57
C GLU A 215 -10.66 -3.57 15.90
N GLU A 216 -10.53 -2.60 14.98
CA GLU A 216 -11.65 -2.01 14.22
C GLU A 216 -11.81 -2.64 12.82
N ALA A 217 -10.87 -3.52 12.41
CA ALA A 217 -10.77 -4.00 11.04
C ALA A 217 -12.01 -4.78 10.58
N GLN A 218 -12.52 -5.72 11.39
CA GLN A 218 -13.73 -6.49 11.05
C GLN A 218 -14.96 -5.58 10.90
N CYS A 219 -15.11 -4.58 11.79
CA CYS A 219 -16.21 -3.62 11.74
C CYS A 219 -16.12 -2.77 10.47
N CYS A 220 -14.93 -2.24 10.16
CA CYS A 220 -14.67 -1.48 8.95
C CYS A 220 -14.95 -2.29 7.67
N LEU A 221 -14.51 -3.54 7.60
CA LEU A 221 -14.74 -4.43 6.45
C LEU A 221 -16.22 -4.75 6.27
N SER A 222 -16.95 -4.99 7.37
CA SER A 222 -18.39 -5.24 7.33
C SER A 222 -19.16 -4.01 6.86
N GLU A 223 -18.77 -2.81 7.30
CA GLU A 223 -19.36 -1.56 6.83
C GLU A 223 -19.07 -1.29 5.35
N LEU A 224 -17.84 -1.58 4.88
CA LEU A 224 -17.48 -1.53 3.47
C LEU A 224 -18.34 -2.48 2.63
N ARG A 225 -18.58 -3.70 3.10
CA ARG A 225 -19.48 -4.67 2.44
C ARG A 225 -20.89 -4.14 2.33
N ASN A 226 -21.48 -3.72 3.44
CA ASN A 226 -22.85 -3.18 3.46
C ASN A 226 -23.00 -1.97 2.53
N TRP A 227 -21.98 -1.12 2.42
CA TRP A 227 -21.99 0.00 1.49
C TRP A 227 -21.90 -0.45 0.03
N LEU A 228 -21.01 -1.37 -0.29
CA LEU A 228 -20.84 -1.90 -1.65
C LEU A 228 -22.06 -2.70 -2.13
N GLU A 229 -22.73 -3.42 -1.23
CA GLU A 229 -23.99 -4.10 -1.52
C GLU A 229 -25.08 -3.08 -1.92
N LYS A 230 -25.26 -2.00 -1.15
CA LYS A 230 -26.20 -0.92 -1.48
C LYS A 230 -25.86 -0.23 -2.81
N GLU A 231 -24.58 0.02 -3.06
CA GLU A 231 -24.14 0.54 -4.36
C GLU A 231 -24.43 -0.46 -5.49
N SER A 232 -24.33 -1.76 -5.23
CA SER A 232 -24.63 -2.81 -6.22
C SER A 232 -26.12 -2.93 -6.57
N GLU A 233 -27.00 -2.60 -5.63
CA GLU A 233 -28.46 -2.56 -5.81
C GLU A 233 -28.91 -1.35 -6.65
N ASP A 234 -28.22 -0.22 -6.54
CA ASP A 234 -28.47 0.98 -7.37
C ASP A 234 -27.96 0.76 -8.81
N PRO A 235 -28.82 0.83 -9.86
CA PRO A 235 -28.39 0.74 -11.26
C PRO A 235 -27.31 1.76 -11.67
N ASN A 236 -27.23 2.90 -10.97
CA ASN A 236 -26.24 3.96 -11.18
C ASN A 236 -25.14 3.98 -10.09
N GLY A 237 -25.12 2.96 -9.23
CA GLY A 237 -24.13 2.84 -8.17
C GLY A 237 -22.76 2.41 -8.67
N ILE A 238 -21.80 2.38 -7.76
CA ILE A 238 -20.42 1.98 -8.05
C ILE A 238 -20.36 0.47 -8.39
N ARG A 239 -19.50 0.11 -9.33
CA ARG A 239 -19.16 -1.29 -9.66
C ARG A 239 -17.64 -1.43 -9.67
N PRO A 240 -17.00 -1.77 -8.54
CA PRO A 240 -15.56 -2.04 -8.50
C PRO A 240 -15.26 -3.29 -9.34
N HIS A 241 -14.23 -3.22 -10.18
CA HIS A 241 -13.87 -4.32 -11.09
C HIS A 241 -12.63 -5.10 -10.61
N VAL A 242 -12.10 -4.76 -9.45
CA VAL A 242 -10.92 -5.37 -8.83
C VAL A 242 -11.16 -5.68 -7.37
N PRO A 243 -10.44 -6.66 -6.82
CA PRO A 243 -10.54 -6.98 -5.42
C PRO A 243 -10.01 -5.85 -4.52
N VAL A 244 -10.58 -5.79 -3.32
CA VAL A 244 -10.03 -5.08 -2.17
C VAL A 244 -8.87 -5.90 -1.62
N GLU A 245 -7.69 -5.29 -1.51
CA GLU A 245 -6.50 -5.91 -0.93
C GLU A 245 -6.51 -5.70 0.59
N ILE A 246 -6.27 -6.76 1.36
CA ILE A 246 -6.22 -6.69 2.82
C ILE A 246 -4.91 -7.33 3.28
N ARG A 247 -4.11 -6.56 4.01
CA ARG A 247 -2.79 -6.98 4.50
C ARG A 247 -2.60 -6.54 5.95
N PHE A 248 -1.55 -7.01 6.60
CA PHE A 248 -1.30 -6.77 8.01
C PHE A 248 0.13 -6.37 8.28
N SER A 249 0.32 -5.60 9.35
CA SER A 249 1.64 -5.33 9.92
C SER A 249 1.58 -5.21 11.44
N ALA A 250 2.72 -5.46 12.07
CA ALA A 250 2.96 -5.22 13.48
C ALA A 250 2.97 -3.73 13.83
N PRO A 251 2.72 -3.39 15.11
CA PRO A 251 2.93 -2.04 15.62
C PRO A 251 4.40 -1.61 15.52
N ASP A 252 4.63 -0.32 15.37
CA ASP A 252 5.95 0.29 15.46
C ASP A 252 5.95 1.58 16.31
N ASN A 253 7.11 2.23 16.40
CA ASN A 253 7.32 3.48 17.13
C ASN A 253 7.79 4.64 16.24
N ILE A 254 7.53 4.57 14.93
CA ILE A 254 7.97 5.57 13.96
C ILE A 254 6.91 6.67 13.87
N TRP A 255 7.30 7.94 14.11
CA TRP A 255 6.38 9.06 14.34
C TRP A 255 5.23 9.20 13.33
N LEU A 256 5.53 9.05 12.05
CA LEU A 256 4.53 9.13 10.98
C LEU A 256 4.12 7.77 10.41
N SER A 257 4.60 6.64 10.94
CA SER A 257 4.15 5.35 10.42
C SER A 257 2.65 5.16 10.66
N PRO A 258 1.86 4.74 9.65
CA PRO A 258 0.47 4.40 9.88
C PRO A 258 0.28 3.26 10.91
N SER A 259 1.32 2.44 11.13
CA SER A 259 1.36 1.39 12.15
C SER A 259 1.84 1.84 13.53
N TYR A 260 2.06 3.15 13.74
CA TYR A 260 2.53 3.67 15.02
C TYR A 260 1.60 3.26 16.17
N GLY A 261 2.15 2.52 17.13
CA GLY A 261 1.47 2.13 18.37
C GLY A 261 0.29 1.15 18.21
N GLN A 262 0.07 0.57 17.02
CA GLN A 262 -1.08 -0.31 16.79
C GLN A 262 -0.79 -1.46 15.80
N ARG A 263 -1.33 -2.65 16.08
CA ARG A 263 -1.48 -3.68 15.06
C ARG A 263 -2.37 -3.12 13.96
N THR A 264 -2.00 -3.37 12.71
CA THR A 264 -2.61 -2.66 11.59
C THR A 264 -3.17 -3.64 10.57
N CYS A 265 -4.42 -3.40 10.16
CA CYS A 265 -5.03 -3.96 8.96
C CYS A 265 -4.98 -2.91 7.85
N TRP A 266 -4.21 -3.15 6.81
CA TRP A 266 -4.14 -2.31 5.61
C TRP A 266 -5.23 -2.74 4.65
N ILE A 267 -6.13 -1.81 4.33
CA ILE A 267 -7.18 -2.02 3.36
C ILE A 267 -6.85 -1.16 2.14
N GLY A 268 -6.74 -1.79 0.98
CA GLY A 268 -6.35 -1.18 -0.28
C GLY A 268 -7.42 -1.35 -1.34
N ILE A 269 -7.73 -0.25 -2.05
CA ILE A 269 -8.60 -0.29 -3.22
C ILE A 269 -7.87 0.24 -4.44
N VAL A 270 -8.25 -0.30 -5.59
CA VAL A 270 -7.60 -0.05 -6.87
C VAL A 270 -8.66 0.25 -7.93
N GLN A 271 -8.31 1.03 -8.95
CA GLN A 271 -9.06 1.15 -10.19
C GLN A 271 -8.06 1.15 -11.37
N TYR A 272 -8.03 0.03 -12.11
CA TYR A 272 -7.16 -0.11 -13.28
C TYR A 272 -7.41 0.93 -14.37
N LYS A 273 -6.33 1.33 -15.04
CA LYS A 273 -6.32 2.25 -16.18
C LYS A 273 -6.03 1.47 -17.46
N PRO A 274 -7.07 0.92 -18.13
CA PRO A 274 -6.88 0.14 -19.35
C PRO A 274 -6.24 1.01 -20.43
N PHE A 275 -5.17 0.51 -21.07
CA PHE A 275 -4.33 1.24 -22.01
C PHE A 275 -3.90 2.64 -21.54
N GLY A 276 -3.80 2.85 -20.22
CA GLY A 276 -3.43 4.13 -19.61
C GLY A 276 -4.55 5.17 -19.51
N PHE A 277 -5.75 4.90 -20.03
CA PHE A 277 -6.90 5.80 -19.95
C PHE A 277 -7.42 5.92 -18.51
N ASN A 278 -7.91 7.11 -18.16
CA ASN A 278 -8.57 7.28 -16.86
C ASN A 278 -9.95 6.61 -16.86
N VAL A 279 -10.32 6.14 -15.68
CA VAL A 279 -11.65 5.61 -15.35
C VAL A 279 -12.29 6.46 -14.26
N PRO A 280 -13.63 6.50 -14.13
CA PRO A 280 -14.27 7.06 -12.95
C PRO A 280 -13.83 6.28 -11.70
N TYR A 281 -13.17 6.97 -10.76
CA TYR A 281 -12.69 6.34 -9.51
C TYR A 281 -13.04 7.17 -8.27
N ARG A 282 -13.29 8.47 -8.42
CA ARG A 282 -13.41 9.40 -7.29
C ARG A 282 -14.61 9.13 -6.38
N ARG A 283 -15.78 8.77 -6.93
CA ARG A 283 -16.96 8.39 -6.11
C ARG A 283 -16.66 7.15 -5.27
N TYR A 284 -16.00 6.16 -5.87
CA TYR A 284 -15.57 4.96 -5.17
C TYR A 284 -14.56 5.28 -4.06
N PHE A 285 -13.52 6.06 -4.38
CA PHE A 285 -12.49 6.43 -3.40
C PHE A 285 -13.08 7.28 -2.28
N SER A 286 -13.92 8.27 -2.59
CA SER A 286 -14.53 9.12 -1.57
C SER A 286 -15.45 8.35 -0.62
N GLY A 287 -16.28 7.43 -1.13
CA GLY A 287 -17.13 6.59 -0.29
C GLY A 287 -16.30 5.65 0.60
N TYR A 288 -15.29 5.00 0.01
CA TYR A 288 -14.32 4.17 0.72
C TYR A 288 -13.61 4.95 1.83
N GLU A 289 -12.97 6.08 1.48
CA GLU A 289 -12.20 6.91 2.41
C GLU A 289 -13.08 7.48 3.54
N SER A 290 -14.35 7.75 3.26
CA SER A 290 -15.32 8.18 4.29
C SER A 290 -15.59 7.09 5.32
N ILE A 291 -15.63 5.82 4.90
CA ILE A 291 -15.83 4.68 5.81
C ILE A 291 -14.56 4.46 6.63
N VAL A 292 -13.40 4.28 6.00
CA VAL A 292 -12.15 4.01 6.73
C VAL A 292 -11.75 5.12 7.69
N ALA A 293 -12.09 6.39 7.38
CA ALA A 293 -11.85 7.51 8.28
C ALA A 293 -12.66 7.41 9.59
N ARG A 294 -13.90 6.88 9.56
CA ARG A 294 -14.71 6.65 10.78
C ARG A 294 -14.06 5.62 11.71
N HIS A 295 -13.30 4.68 11.14
CA HIS A 295 -12.54 3.66 11.86
C HIS A 295 -11.11 4.10 12.21
N ARG A 296 -10.87 5.42 12.30
CA ARG A 296 -9.56 6.01 12.62
C ARG A 296 -8.44 5.58 11.66
N GLY A 297 -8.81 5.31 10.41
CA GLY A 297 -7.86 4.91 9.39
C GLY A 297 -6.78 5.97 9.17
N ARG A 298 -5.54 5.52 8.99
CA ARG A 298 -4.39 6.34 8.65
C ARG A 298 -4.00 6.10 7.19
N PRO A 299 -3.85 7.12 6.34
CA PRO A 299 -3.54 6.89 4.93
C PRO A 299 -2.13 6.32 4.75
N HIS A 300 -1.96 5.40 3.80
CA HIS A 300 -0.65 4.99 3.36
C HIS A 300 0.01 6.13 2.57
N TRP A 301 1.21 6.56 2.99
CA TRP A 301 1.89 7.73 2.44
C TRP A 301 2.29 7.65 0.96
N ALA A 302 2.56 6.45 0.42
CA ALA A 302 2.76 6.24 -1.01
C ALA A 302 1.47 6.34 -1.86
N LYS A 303 0.32 6.64 -1.24
CA LYS A 303 -1.00 6.64 -1.90
C LYS A 303 -1.70 8.00 -1.71
N ALA A 304 -2.72 8.23 -2.53
CA ALA A 304 -3.50 9.46 -2.45
C ALA A 304 -4.43 9.47 -1.22
N HIS A 305 -4.53 10.62 -0.56
CA HIS A 305 -5.52 10.91 0.48
C HIS A 305 -5.84 12.43 0.50
N TYR A 306 -6.95 12.81 1.15
CA TYR A 306 -7.40 14.20 1.21
C TYR A 306 -7.09 14.94 2.51
N LEU A 307 -6.63 14.24 3.55
CA LEU A 307 -6.44 14.79 4.90
C LEU A 307 -5.57 16.05 4.94
N GLN A 308 -5.99 17.01 5.77
CA GLN A 308 -5.28 18.26 6.05
C GLN A 308 -4.42 18.16 7.33
N PRO A 309 -3.50 19.09 7.58
CA PRO A 309 -2.58 19.01 8.72
C PRO A 309 -3.26 18.78 10.08
N ASP A 310 -4.39 19.43 10.35
CA ASP A 310 -5.08 19.28 11.64
C ASP A 310 -5.63 17.86 11.83
N GLN A 311 -6.19 17.27 10.78
CA GLN A 311 -6.66 15.89 10.79
C GLN A 311 -5.50 14.90 10.94
N LEU A 312 -4.35 15.18 10.31
CA LEU A 312 -3.15 14.37 10.45
C LEU A 312 -2.55 14.50 11.87
N ARG A 313 -2.57 15.69 12.46
CA ARG A 313 -2.15 15.92 13.84
C ARG A 313 -2.98 15.11 14.84
N GLU A 314 -4.28 14.95 14.60
CA GLU A 314 -5.15 14.10 15.43
C GLU A 314 -4.80 12.61 15.30
N LEU A 315 -4.43 12.14 14.10
CA LEU A 315 -4.13 10.73 13.84
C LEU A 315 -2.72 10.31 14.27
N TYR A 316 -1.76 11.24 14.24
CA TYR A 316 -0.34 10.99 14.48
C TYR A 316 0.16 11.80 15.70
N PRO A 317 0.35 11.16 16.87
CA PRO A 317 0.70 11.87 18.11
C PRO A 317 2.01 12.69 18.04
N HIS A 318 2.95 12.27 17.20
CA HIS A 318 4.25 12.93 16.99
C HIS A 318 4.30 13.81 15.74
N PHE A 319 3.15 14.25 15.22
CA PHE A 319 3.08 15.10 14.04
C PHE A 319 3.86 16.41 14.22
N ASP A 320 3.71 17.06 15.38
CA ASP A 320 4.42 18.32 15.66
C ASP A 320 5.91 18.10 15.98
N ASP A 321 6.30 16.93 16.51
CA ASP A 321 7.72 16.54 16.64
C ASP A 321 8.40 16.42 15.28
N PHE A 322 7.73 15.73 14.34
CA PHE A 322 8.19 15.62 12.96
C PHE A 322 8.35 16.99 12.29
N ARG A 323 7.33 17.85 12.42
CA ARG A 323 7.37 19.23 11.88
C ARG A 323 8.56 20.02 12.42
N ARG A 324 8.81 19.96 13.74
CA ARG A 324 9.94 20.64 14.38
C ARG A 324 11.28 20.20 13.80
N VAL A 325 11.46 18.90 13.56
CA VAL A 325 12.69 18.38 12.96
C VAL A 325 12.88 18.93 11.55
N ILE A 326 11.84 18.91 10.70
CA ILE A 326 11.92 19.48 9.34
C ILE A 326 12.29 20.96 9.40
N GLU A 327 11.63 21.74 10.26
CA GLU A 327 11.90 23.17 10.40
C GLU A 327 13.33 23.45 10.87
N ALA A 328 13.90 22.59 11.70
CA ALA A 328 15.28 22.71 12.16
C ALA A 328 16.32 22.37 11.07
N VAL A 329 16.12 21.30 10.29
CA VAL A 329 17.10 20.85 9.28
C VAL A 329 16.94 21.48 7.91
N ASP A 330 15.76 22.02 7.62
CA ASP A 330 15.41 22.70 6.38
C ASP A 330 14.51 23.94 6.65
N PRO A 331 15.06 25.00 7.28
CA PRO A 331 14.29 26.19 7.64
C PRO A 331 13.78 26.98 6.43
N LYS A 332 14.42 26.81 5.26
CA LYS A 332 14.03 27.49 4.02
C LYS A 332 13.08 26.66 3.15
N GLY A 333 12.81 25.41 3.52
CA GLY A 333 11.89 24.53 2.80
C GLY A 333 12.40 24.03 1.44
N LEU A 334 13.72 23.85 1.28
CA LEU A 334 14.33 23.33 0.06
C LEU A 334 13.80 21.95 -0.36
N PHE A 335 13.49 21.08 0.61
CA PHE A 335 13.02 19.71 0.35
C PHE A 335 11.51 19.53 0.53
N ARG A 336 10.75 20.63 0.61
CA ARG A 336 9.29 20.60 0.78
C ARG A 336 8.59 20.66 -0.59
N ASN A 337 8.27 19.50 -1.15
CA ASN A 337 7.41 19.42 -2.34
C ASN A 337 5.96 19.85 -2.02
N GLU A 338 5.11 19.89 -3.05
CA GLU A 338 3.71 20.31 -2.89
C GLU A 338 2.92 19.43 -1.93
N TYR A 339 3.27 18.14 -1.84
CA TYR A 339 2.64 17.21 -0.91
C TYR A 339 2.96 17.58 0.55
N ILE A 340 4.23 17.82 0.87
CA ILE A 340 4.66 18.26 2.20
C ILE A 340 4.07 19.64 2.54
N GLN A 341 4.13 20.58 1.60
CA GLN A 341 3.55 21.91 1.78
C GLN A 341 2.06 21.84 2.14
N ARG A 342 1.28 21.01 1.43
CA ARG A 342 -0.14 20.82 1.69
C ARG A 342 -0.42 20.11 3.00
N HIS A 343 0.09 18.89 3.13
CA HIS A 343 -0.37 17.95 4.17
C HIS A 343 0.34 18.17 5.51
N ILE A 344 1.56 18.70 5.50
CA ILE A 344 2.32 18.94 6.74
C ILE A 344 2.22 20.41 7.18
N PHE A 345 2.33 21.35 6.24
CA PHE A 345 2.39 22.79 6.55
C PHE A 345 1.08 23.55 6.28
N GLY A 346 0.09 22.95 5.61
CA GLY A 346 -1.19 23.61 5.30
C GLY A 346 -1.06 24.75 4.29
N ILE A 347 0.04 24.79 3.53
CA ILE A 347 0.27 25.80 2.50
C ILE A 347 -0.63 25.47 1.31
N PRO A 348 -1.47 26.42 0.85
CA PRO A 348 -2.28 26.21 -0.33
C PRO A 348 -1.39 25.97 -1.56
N VAL A 349 -1.54 24.80 -2.17
CA VAL A 349 -0.89 24.47 -3.44
C VAL A 349 -1.91 24.46 -4.56
N SER A 350 -1.45 24.78 -5.77
CA SER A 350 -2.31 24.83 -6.96
C SER A 350 -3.08 23.52 -7.13
N GLY A 351 -4.40 23.63 -7.22
CA GLY A 351 -5.30 22.50 -7.50
C GLY A 351 -5.09 21.83 -8.85
N ARG A 352 -4.15 22.31 -9.71
CA ARG A 352 -3.73 21.61 -10.93
C ARG A 352 -2.75 20.46 -10.67
N ILE A 353 -2.04 20.50 -9.53
CA ILE A 353 -0.93 19.60 -9.19
C ILE A 353 -1.46 18.27 -8.64
N PHE A 354 -2.61 18.31 -7.96
CA PHE A 354 -3.46 17.16 -7.69
C PHE A 354 -4.60 17.20 -8.69
N ARG A 355 -5.00 16.10 -9.33
CA ARG A 355 -6.17 16.13 -10.23
C ARG A 355 -7.48 16.31 -9.43
N LEU A 356 -7.72 17.50 -8.90
CA LEU A 356 -8.97 17.97 -8.32
C LEU A 356 -9.47 19.13 -9.19
N GLY A 357 -10.70 19.01 -9.71
CA GLY A 357 -11.38 20.11 -10.40
C GLY A 357 -11.76 19.79 -11.85
N GLN A 358 -12.81 19.01 -12.04
CA GLN A 358 -14.14 19.56 -12.35
C GLN A 358 -15.15 18.50 -11.89
N LEU A 359 -16.22 19.01 -11.26
CA LEU A 359 -17.35 18.28 -10.69
C LEU A 359 -18.01 17.34 -11.70
#